data_AF-A0AAW9IEP3-F1
#
_entry.id   AF-A0AAW9IEP3-F1
#
_cell.length_a   1.000
_cell.length_b   1.000
_cell.length_c   1.000
_cell.angle_alpha   90.00
_cell.angle_beta   90.00
_cell.angle_gamma   90.00
#
_symmetry.space_group_name_H-M   'P 1'
#
loop_
_entity.id
_entity.type
_entity.pdbx_description
1 polymer ?
#
loop_
_entity_poly.entity_id
_entity_poly.type
_entity_poly.pdbx_seq_one_letter_code
_entity_poly.pdbx_strand_id
1 'polypeptide(L)'
;MGPIYVKKNYSESSLPKKITLYELYKVNNVRELNIGNRWIENDVTKSINAPLGVNTSGTLISLNLHEKIHGPHGLVAGTTGSGKSELLQTIIISLAINYT
;
A
#
# COMPACT_ATOMS: atom_id res chain seq x y z
N MET A 1 -7.82 -32.37 38.01
CA MET A 1 -7.92 -31.33 36.96
C MET A 1 -7.47 -31.94 35.64
N GLY A 2 -8.38 -32.07 34.66
CA GLY A 2 -8.01 -32.45 33.29
C GLY A 2 -7.48 -31.24 32.52
N PRO A 3 -6.64 -31.43 31.48
CA PRO A 3 -6.11 -30.32 30.70
C PRO A 3 -7.25 -29.61 29.95
N ILE A 4 -7.26 -28.28 30.03
CA ILE A 4 -8.17 -27.42 29.27
C ILE A 4 -7.54 -27.22 27.89
N TYR A 5 -8.18 -27.75 26.86
CA TYR A 5 -7.78 -27.49 25.47
C TYR A 5 -8.38 -26.17 25.00
N VAL A 6 -7.54 -25.15 24.86
CA VAL A 6 -7.92 -23.91 24.19
C VAL A 6 -8.07 -24.20 22.70
N LYS A 7 -9.29 -24.09 22.17
CA LYS A 7 -9.50 -24.03 20.71
C LYS A 7 -8.83 -22.76 20.18
N LYS A 8 -7.61 -22.90 19.68
CA LYS A 8 -6.94 -21.90 18.85
C LYS A 8 -7.73 -21.76 17.55
N ASN A 9 -8.73 -20.87 17.53
CA ASN A 9 -9.22 -20.31 16.27
C ASN A 9 -8.19 -19.29 15.79
N TYR A 10 -7.05 -19.78 15.33
CA TYR A 10 -6.12 -19.01 14.53
C TYR A 10 -6.69 -19.04 13.11
N SER A 11 -7.60 -18.13 12.78
CA SER A 11 -7.57 -17.60 11.42
C SER A 11 -6.28 -16.77 11.35
N GLU A 12 -5.14 -17.42 11.09
CA GLU A 12 -3.90 -16.76 10.73
C GLU A 12 -4.13 -15.97 9.45
N SER A 13 -4.61 -14.73 9.60
CA SER A 13 -4.51 -13.73 8.54
C SER A 13 -3.03 -13.34 8.45
N SER A 14 -2.24 -14.23 7.85
CA SER A 14 -0.84 -13.97 7.58
C SER A 14 -0.72 -12.91 6.48
N LEU A 15 0.19 -11.96 6.65
CA LEU A 15 0.49 -10.99 5.60
C LEU A 15 0.92 -11.73 4.33
N PRO A 16 0.42 -11.32 3.14
CA PRO A 16 0.90 -11.89 1.90
C PRO A 16 2.40 -11.65 1.78
N LYS A 17 3.14 -12.67 1.34
CA LYS A 17 4.61 -12.58 1.18
C LYS A 17 5.05 -11.49 0.21
N LYS A 18 4.22 -11.21 -0.79
CA LYS A 18 4.37 -10.13 -1.77
C LYS A 18 2.99 -9.78 -2.32
N ILE A 19 2.84 -8.55 -2.78
CA ILE A 19 1.72 -8.08 -3.59
C ILE A 19 2.29 -7.35 -4.80
N THR A 20 1.79 -7.67 -5.98
CA THR A 20 2.20 -7.00 -7.21
C THR A 20 1.49 -5.65 -7.34
N LEU A 21 2.05 -4.76 -8.16
CA LEU A 21 1.41 -3.48 -8.46
C LEU A 21 0.01 -3.67 -9.06
N TYR A 22 -0.18 -4.67 -9.91
CA TYR A 22 -1.47 -4.96 -10.54
C TYR A 22 -2.53 -5.40 -9.53
N GLU A 23 -2.15 -6.29 -8.60
CA GLU A 23 -3.03 -6.68 -7.49
C GLU A 23 -3.34 -5.49 -6.57
N LEU A 24 -2.37 -4.62 -6.31
CA LEU A 24 -2.53 -3.41 -5.49
C LEU A 24 -3.56 -2.45 -6.09
N TYR A 25 -3.53 -2.27 -7.42
CA TYR A 25 -4.47 -1.43 -8.17
C TYR A 25 -5.73 -2.17 -8.63
N LYS A 26 -5.82 -3.49 -8.36
CA LYS A 26 -6.91 -4.37 -8.80
C LYS A 26 -7.15 -4.32 -10.31
N VAL A 27 -6.05 -4.37 -11.07
CA VAL A 27 -6.05 -4.36 -12.54
C VAL A 27 -5.37 -5.61 -13.08
N ASN A 28 -5.71 -6.01 -14.31
CA ASN A 28 -5.08 -7.14 -14.98
C ASN A 28 -3.95 -6.71 -15.92
N ASN A 29 -3.96 -5.46 -16.36
CA ASN A 29 -2.96 -4.91 -17.28
C ASN A 29 -2.78 -3.40 -17.09
N VAL A 30 -1.73 -2.85 -17.70
CA VAL A 30 -1.36 -1.43 -17.59
C VAL A 30 -2.45 -0.47 -18.13
N ARG A 31 -3.25 -0.88 -19.11
CA ARG A 31 -4.29 0.00 -19.70
C ARG A 31 -5.43 0.24 -18.72
N GLU A 32 -5.75 -0.75 -17.90
CA GLU A 32 -6.77 -0.67 -16.84
C GLU A 32 -6.37 0.28 -15.70
N LEU A 33 -5.09 0.67 -15.59
CA LEU A 33 -4.70 1.71 -14.62
C LEU A 33 -5.36 3.04 -14.94
N ASN A 34 -5.69 3.30 -16.21
CA ASN A 34 -6.37 4.52 -16.66
C ASN A 34 -5.71 5.81 -16.11
N ILE A 35 -4.38 5.89 -16.27
CA ILE A 35 -3.52 6.93 -15.70
C ILE A 35 -4.01 8.33 -16.11
N GLY A 36 -4.39 8.52 -17.38
CA GLY A 36 -4.89 9.80 -17.87
C GLY A 36 -6.12 10.29 -17.11
N ASN A 37 -7.09 9.42 -16.84
CA ASN A 37 -8.26 9.81 -16.05
C ASN A 37 -7.89 10.07 -14.59
N ARG A 38 -7.01 9.27 -13.99
CA ARG A 38 -6.54 9.50 -12.61
C ARG A 38 -5.93 10.87 -12.44
N TRP A 39 -5.11 11.32 -13.39
CA TRP A 39 -4.50 12.65 -13.36
C TRP A 39 -5.52 13.79 -13.43
N ILE A 40 -6.63 13.59 -14.15
CA ILE A 40 -7.72 14.56 -14.25
C ILE A 40 -8.56 14.57 -12.97
N GLU A 41 -8.85 13.40 -12.41
CA GLU A 41 -9.75 13.23 -11.27
C GLU A 41 -9.08 13.52 -9.92
N ASN A 42 -7.77 13.27 -9.80
CA ASN A 42 -7.05 13.42 -8.55
C ASN A 42 -6.48 14.82 -8.37
N ASP A 43 -6.93 15.48 -7.31
CA ASP A 43 -6.54 16.84 -6.95
C ASP A 43 -5.49 16.84 -5.83
N VAL A 44 -4.26 17.23 -6.17
CA VAL A 44 -3.12 17.30 -5.22
C VAL A 44 -3.36 18.25 -4.05
N THR A 45 -4.25 19.24 -4.21
CA THR A 45 -4.62 20.19 -3.13
C THR A 45 -5.53 19.58 -2.07
N LYS A 46 -6.08 18.40 -2.35
CA LYS A 46 -6.96 17.66 -1.44
C LYS A 46 -6.30 16.41 -0.88
N SER A 47 -5.51 15.70 -1.68
CA SER A 47 -4.94 14.41 -1.29
C SER A 47 -3.75 14.03 -2.18
N ILE A 48 -2.69 13.50 -1.58
CA ILE A 48 -1.51 12.98 -2.27
C ILE A 48 -1.27 11.54 -1.79
N ASN A 49 -2.16 10.63 -2.18
CA ASN A 49 -2.24 9.26 -1.69
C ASN A 49 -1.50 8.27 -2.60
N ALA A 50 -0.49 7.60 -2.06
CA ALA A 50 0.28 6.54 -2.71
C ALA A 50 -0.06 5.18 -2.09
N PRO A 51 -0.79 4.29 -2.78
CA PRO A 51 -0.96 2.89 -2.36
C PRO A 51 0.38 2.16 -2.24
N LEU A 52 0.59 1.39 -1.17
CA LEU A 52 1.87 0.71 -0.89
C LEU A 52 1.74 -0.80 -0.66
N GLY A 53 0.61 -1.26 -0.14
CA GLY A 53 0.44 -2.68 0.19
C GLY A 53 -0.92 -2.96 0.81
N VAL A 54 -1.01 -4.07 1.53
CA VAL A 54 -2.21 -4.46 2.27
C VAL A 54 -1.85 -4.91 3.69
N ASN A 55 -2.79 -4.75 4.62
CA ASN A 55 -2.67 -5.34 5.96
C ASN A 55 -3.06 -6.83 5.96
N THR A 56 -3.06 -7.45 7.13
CA THR A 56 -3.48 -8.85 7.33
C THR A 56 -4.92 -9.13 6.88
N SER A 57 -5.80 -8.14 6.98
CA SER A 57 -7.19 -8.22 6.51
C SER A 57 -7.36 -7.98 5.01
N GLY A 58 -6.27 -7.77 4.26
CA GLY A 58 -6.32 -7.43 2.84
C GLY A 58 -6.76 -5.98 2.56
N THR A 59 -6.87 -5.14 3.59
CA THR A 59 -7.20 -3.71 3.42
C THR A 59 -6.00 -2.95 2.89
N LEU A 60 -6.23 -2.08 1.92
CA LEU A 60 -5.20 -1.25 1.30
C LEU A 60 -4.51 -0.35 2.33
N ILE A 61 -3.19 -0.39 2.36
CA ILE A 61 -2.34 0.55 3.08
C ILE A 61 -1.77 1.54 2.08
N SER A 62 -1.92 2.83 2.39
CA SER A 62 -1.43 3.93 1.55
C SER A 62 -0.68 4.96 2.40
N LEU A 63 0.25 5.67 1.77
CA LEU A 63 0.92 6.84 2.32
C LEU A 63 0.32 8.10 1.70
N ASN A 64 -0.28 8.96 2.52
CA ASN A 64 -0.85 10.22 2.04
C ASN A 64 0.01 11.43 2.44
N LEU A 65 0.73 11.99 1.48
CA LEU A 65 1.68 13.09 1.68
C LEU A 65 1.04 14.47 1.84
N HIS A 66 -0.29 14.56 1.77
CA HIS A 66 -0.99 15.82 1.99
C HIS A 66 -0.80 16.31 3.43
N GLU A 67 -0.58 17.62 3.60
CA GLU A 67 -0.23 18.25 4.88
C GLU A 67 -1.23 17.97 6.01
N LYS A 68 -2.51 17.79 5.66
CA LYS A 68 -3.60 17.52 6.62
C LYS A 68 -3.80 16.05 6.95
N ILE A 69 -3.02 15.12 6.38
CA ILE A 69 -3.22 13.66 6.52
C ILE A 69 -2.00 13.00 7.17
N HIS A 70 -0.98 12.56 6.42
CA HIS A 70 0.27 12.08 7.04
C HIS A 70 1.38 13.15 6.99
N GLY A 71 1.27 14.13 6.10
CA GLY A 71 2.23 15.22 5.96
C GLY A 71 3.30 14.98 4.89
N PRO A 72 4.02 16.04 4.49
CA PRO A 72 4.93 16.03 3.35
C PRO A 72 6.32 15.43 3.66
N HIS A 73 6.58 15.09 4.92
CA HIS A 73 7.87 14.59 5.39
C HIS A 73 7.72 13.22 6.03
N GLY A 74 8.65 12.32 5.74
CA GLY A 74 8.66 10.97 6.30
C GLY A 74 10.07 10.42 6.43
N LEU A 75 10.25 9.49 7.36
CA LEU A 75 11.50 8.76 7.59
C LEU A 75 11.28 7.28 7.28
N VAL A 76 12.11 6.72 6.41
CA VAL A 76 12.14 5.28 6.13
C VAL A 76 13.45 4.71 6.65
N ALA A 77 13.35 3.74 7.56
CA ALA A 77 14.50 3.06 8.15
C ALA A 77 14.30 1.53 8.08
N GLY A 78 15.40 0.79 8.08
CA GLY A 78 15.38 -0.67 7.96
C GLY A 78 16.77 -1.23 7.65
N THR A 79 16.98 -2.50 7.94
CA THR A 79 18.26 -3.20 7.69
C THR A 79 18.43 -3.55 6.20
N THR A 80 19.61 -4.01 5.80
CA THR A 80 19.83 -4.54 4.44
C THR A 80 18.90 -5.74 4.21
N GLY A 81 18.27 -5.79 3.03
CA GLY A 81 17.31 -6.86 2.68
C GLY A 81 15.88 -6.65 3.19
N SER A 82 15.59 -5.56 3.93
CA SER A 82 14.24 -5.29 4.44
C SER A 82 13.25 -4.70 3.42
N GLY A 83 13.66 -4.54 2.15
CA GLY A 83 12.78 -4.02 1.09
C GLY A 83 12.64 -2.49 1.01
N LYS A 84 13.57 -1.71 1.59
CA LYS A 84 13.49 -0.23 1.56
C LYS A 84 13.51 0.33 0.14
N SER A 85 14.33 -0.21 -0.74
CA SER A 85 14.46 0.26 -2.12
C SER A 85 13.16 0.02 -2.90
N GLU A 86 12.58 -1.16 -2.74
CA GLU A 86 11.29 -1.56 -3.31
C GLU A 86 10.15 -0.70 -2.77
N LEU A 87 10.15 -0.37 -1.48
CA LEU A 87 9.18 0.55 -0.90
C LEU A 87 9.27 1.95 -1.53
N LEU A 88 10.48 2.51 -1.67
CA LEU A 88 10.67 3.83 -2.29
C LEU A 88 10.25 3.85 -3.76
N GLN A 89 10.59 2.80 -4.53
CA GLN A 89 10.13 2.66 -5.91
C GLN A 89 8.60 2.56 -5.99
N THR A 90 7.98 1.82 -5.06
CA THR A 90 6.51 1.70 -4.99
C THR A 90 5.86 3.04 -4.69
N ILE A 91 6.42 3.85 -3.78
CA ILE A 91 5.94 5.21 -3.51
C ILE A 91 5.98 6.05 -4.80
N ILE A 92 7.12 6.09 -5.49
CA ILE A 92 7.32 6.90 -6.70
C ILE A 92 6.34 6.48 -7.81
N ILE A 93 6.24 5.17 -8.08
CA ILE A 93 5.34 4.64 -9.11
C ILE A 93 3.88 4.92 -8.76
N SER A 94 3.48 4.74 -7.50
CA SER A 94 2.12 5.01 -7.06
C SER A 94 1.75 6.49 -7.18
N LEU A 95 2.68 7.40 -6.90
CA LEU A 95 2.45 8.83 -7.12
C LEU A 95 2.31 9.14 -8.62
N ALA A 96 3.23 8.65 -9.45
CA ALA A 96 3.20 8.88 -10.90
C ALA A 96 1.94 8.32 -11.59
N ILE A 97 1.38 7.21 -11.09
CA ILE A 97 0.13 6.64 -11.60
C ILE A 97 -1.07 7.54 -11.28
N ASN A 98 -1.08 8.18 -10.11
CA ASN A 98 -2.25 8.90 -9.61
C ASN A 98 -2.19 10.41 -9.88
N TYR A 99 -1.03 11.00 -10.07
CA TYR A 99 -0.85 12.46 -10.14
C TYR A 99 0.06 12.86 -11.30
N THR A 100 -0.21 14.06 -11.84
CA THR A 100 0.63 14.77 -12.81
C THR A 100 1.01 16.15 -12.29
#